data_AF-A0A1F2P8H8-F1
#
_entry.id   AF-A0A1F2P8H8-F1
#
_cell.length_a   1.000
_cell.length_b   1.000
_cell.length_c   1.000
_cell.angle_alpha   90.00
_cell.angle_beta   90.00
_cell.angle_gamma   90.00
#
_symmetry.space_group_name_H-M   'P 1'
#
loop_
_entity.id
_entity.type
_entity.pdbx_description
1 polymer ?
#
loop_
_entity_poly.entity_id
_entity_poly.type
_entity_poly.pdbx_seq_one_letter_code
_entity_poly.pdbx_strand_id
1 'polypeptide(L)'
;MDDNIPISQVIRMEINEYREKRRFIEKQHEQKSFRRHLLIYIISNVTFGIIFFFLDKLWMISFPVFFWGIGILIHYIKSVLKFDDRFEKQEDLIREL
;
A
#
# COMPACT_ATOMS: atom_id res chain seq x y z
N MET A 1 -28.33 35.91 -11.97
CA MET A 1 -27.27 35.05 -11.42
C MET A 1 -26.94 34.12 -12.58
N ASP A 2 -25.81 34.33 -13.23
CA ASP A 2 -25.46 33.64 -14.47
C ASP A 2 -24.97 32.22 -14.14
N ASP A 3 -25.87 31.25 -14.29
CA ASP A 3 -25.61 29.82 -14.06
C ASP A 3 -24.91 29.15 -15.26
N ASN A 4 -24.29 29.89 -16.18
CA ASN A 4 -23.43 29.30 -17.21
C ASN A 4 -22.03 29.00 -16.66
N ILE A 5 -21.96 27.98 -15.79
CA ILE A 5 -20.70 27.30 -15.55
C ILE A 5 -20.27 26.69 -16.89
N PRO A 6 -19.07 27.01 -17.41
CA PRO A 6 -18.60 26.45 -18.66
C PRO A 6 -18.61 24.91 -18.56
N ILE A 7 -19.07 24.22 -19.60
CA ILE A 7 -19.09 22.74 -19.65
C ILE A 7 -17.72 22.16 -19.28
N SER A 8 -16.63 22.85 -19.66
CA SER A 8 -15.26 22.47 -19.31
C SER A 8 -14.96 22.50 -17.80
N GLN A 9 -15.64 23.33 -17.01
CA GLN A 9 -15.51 23.34 -15.55
C GLN A 9 -16.29 22.20 -14.89
N VAL A 10 -17.50 21.89 -15.39
CA VAL A 10 -18.30 20.75 -14.91
C VAL A 10 -17.54 19.44 -15.13
N ILE A 11 -16.98 19.25 -16.33
CA ILE A 11 -16.17 18.07 -16.66
C ILE A 11 -14.93 17.96 -15.75
N ARG A 12 -14.23 19.08 -15.50
CA ARG A 12 -13.06 19.07 -14.59
C ARG A 12 -13.45 18.70 -13.17
N MET A 13 -14.59 19.18 -12.69
CA MET A 13 -15.08 18.90 -11.34
C MET A 13 -15.39 17.41 -11.18
N GLU A 14 -16.10 16.82 -12.13
CA GLU A 14 -16.46 15.40 -12.12
C GLU A 14 -15.22 14.49 -12.23
N ILE A 15 -14.25 14.84 -13.08
CA ILE A 15 -12.96 14.13 -13.18
C ILE A 15 -12.18 14.20 -11.86
N ASN A 16 -12.14 15.36 -11.23
CA ASN A 16 -11.43 15.53 -9.95
C ASN A 16 -12.11 14.73 -8.84
N GLU A 17 -13.44 14.72 -8.77
CA GLU A 17 -14.18 13.95 -7.78
C GLU A 17 -13.96 12.43 -7.98
N TYR A 18 -13.99 11.97 -9.23
CA TYR A 18 -13.67 10.58 -9.57
C TYR A 18 -12.23 10.21 -9.17
N ARG A 19 -11.27 11.09 -9.48
CA ARG A 19 -9.86 10.94 -9.10
C ARG A 19 -9.68 10.82 -7.60
N GLU A 20 -10.32 11.69 -6.81
CA GLU A 20 -10.23 11.67 -5.35
C GLU A 20 -10.80 10.38 -4.77
N LYS A 21 -11.98 9.95 -5.26
CA LYS A 21 -12.59 8.68 -4.87
C LYS A 21 -11.69 7.50 -5.20
N ARG A 22 -11.10 7.49 -6.40
CA ARG A 22 -10.16 6.44 -6.82
C ARG A 22 -8.91 6.43 -5.92
N ARG A 23 -8.30 7.59 -5.67
CA ARG A 23 -7.14 7.75 -4.78
C ARG A 23 -7.44 7.19 -3.39
N PHE A 24 -8.60 7.50 -2.83
CA PHE A 24 -9.02 7.01 -1.52
C PHE A 24 -9.17 5.49 -1.49
N ILE A 25 -9.85 4.91 -2.48
CA ILE A 25 -10.06 3.46 -2.57
C ILE A 25 -8.73 2.73 -2.75
N GLU A 26 -7.87 3.22 -3.64
CA GLU A 26 -6.57 2.61 -3.94
C GLU A 26 -5.63 2.68 -2.72
N LYS A 27 -5.65 3.80 -1.98
CA LYS A 27 -4.90 3.96 -0.72
C LYS A 27 -5.35 2.96 0.34
N GLN A 28 -6.66 2.82 0.52
CA GLN A 28 -7.25 1.84 1.44
C GLN A 28 -6.86 0.42 1.05
N HIS A 29 -6.89 0.11 -0.24
CA HIS A 29 -6.53 -1.21 -0.75
C HIS A 29 -5.05 -1.54 -0.51
N GLU A 30 -4.12 -0.60 -0.81
CA GLU A 30 -2.70 -0.79 -0.52
C GLU A 30 -2.44 -0.97 0.98
N GLN A 31 -3.06 -0.15 1.84
CA GLN A 31 -2.92 -0.27 3.28
C GLN A 31 -3.48 -1.60 3.82
N LYS A 32 -4.62 -2.06 3.31
CA LYS A 32 -5.20 -3.36 3.67
C LYS A 32 -4.28 -4.50 3.23
N SER A 33 -3.69 -4.40 2.04
CA SER A 33 -2.70 -5.36 1.55
C SER A 33 -1.46 -5.40 2.46
N PHE A 34 -0.91 -4.24 2.84
CA PHE A 34 0.21 -4.15 3.78
C PHE A 34 -0.13 -4.79 5.14
N ARG A 35 -1.29 -4.47 5.73
CA ARG A 35 -1.74 -5.06 7.00
C ARG A 35 -1.84 -6.59 6.93
N ARG A 36 -2.34 -7.14 5.81
CA ARG A 36 -2.39 -8.59 5.60
C ARG A 36 -0.99 -9.21 5.56
N HIS A 37 -0.05 -8.61 4.85
CA HIS A 37 1.34 -9.10 4.80
C HIS A 37 2.01 -9.00 6.17
N LEU A 38 1.79 -7.91 6.90
CA LEU A 38 2.30 -7.74 8.27
C LEU A 38 1.73 -8.81 9.21
N LEU A 39 0.43 -9.09 9.12
CA LEU A 39 -0.21 -10.13 9.94
C LEU A 39 0.38 -11.52 9.64
N ILE A 40 0.50 -11.89 8.37
CA ILE A 40 1.12 -13.15 7.96
C ILE A 40 2.57 -13.23 8.44
N TYR A 41 3.32 -12.14 8.34
CA TYR A 41 4.70 -12.08 8.84
C TYR A 41 4.76 -12.34 10.35
N ILE A 42 3.91 -11.71 11.15
CA ILE A 42 3.87 -11.93 12.60
C ILE A 42 3.51 -13.39 12.91
N ILE A 43 2.43 -13.92 12.32
CA ILE A 43 1.97 -15.30 12.56
C ILE A 43 3.06 -16.31 12.19
N SER A 44 3.68 -16.14 11.03
CA SER A 44 4.74 -17.05 10.57
C SER A 44 5.96 -17.02 11.48
N ASN A 45 6.41 -15.82 11.90
CA ASN A 45 7.57 -15.72 12.80
C ASN A 45 7.27 -16.27 14.20
N VAL A 46 6.07 -16.05 14.74
CA VAL A 46 5.65 -16.67 16.00
C VAL A 46 5.63 -18.20 15.87
N THR A 47 5.07 -18.71 14.79
CA THR A 47 5.02 -20.16 14.51
C THR A 47 6.43 -20.75 14.41
N PHE A 48 7.32 -20.13 13.64
CA PHE A 48 8.72 -20.56 13.53
C PHE A 48 9.47 -20.43 14.86
N GLY A 49 9.19 -19.40 15.66
CA GLY A 49 9.78 -19.25 16.99
C GLY A 49 9.43 -20.39 17.91
N ILE A 50 8.17 -20.81 17.93
CA ILE A 50 7.73 -21.97 18.71
C ILE A 50 8.44 -23.24 18.20
N ILE A 51 8.45 -23.48 16.89
CA ILE A 51 9.08 -24.67 16.31
C ILE A 51 10.59 -24.72 16.62
N PHE A 52 11.31 -23.63 16.40
CA PHE A 52 12.76 -23.58 16.63
C PHE A 52 13.13 -23.56 18.11
N PHE A 53 12.25 -23.09 18.99
CA PHE A 53 12.41 -23.22 20.43
C PHE A 53 12.43 -24.70 20.86
N PHE A 54 11.47 -25.49 20.39
CA PHE A 54 11.43 -26.93 20.70
C PHE A 54 12.55 -27.74 20.05
N LEU A 55 13.16 -27.23 18.98
CA LEU A 55 14.28 -27.87 18.29
C LEU A 55 15.67 -27.45 18.82
N ASP A 56 15.73 -26.58 19.83
CA ASP A 56 16.97 -25.95 20.33
C ASP A 56 17.79 -25.29 19.21
N LYS A 57 17.10 -24.72 18.22
CA LYS A 57 17.67 -24.09 17.01
C LYS A 57 17.14 -22.68 16.82
N LEU A 58 16.93 -21.95 17.92
CA LEU A 58 16.38 -20.60 17.91
C LEU A 58 17.10 -19.65 16.93
N TRP A 59 18.42 -19.80 16.74
CA TRP A 59 19.19 -19.00 15.78
C TRP A 59 18.62 -19.05 14.34
N MET A 60 17.95 -20.14 13.94
CA MET A 60 17.38 -20.29 12.61
C MET A 60 16.22 -19.33 12.33
N ILE A 61 15.60 -18.72 13.37
CA ILE A 61 14.55 -17.71 13.20
C ILE A 61 15.09 -16.40 12.61
N SER A 62 16.38 -16.11 12.80
CA SER A 62 16.99 -14.86 12.34
C SER A 62 16.88 -14.69 10.82
N PHE A 63 16.89 -15.80 10.08
CA PHE A 63 16.78 -15.79 8.62
C PHE A 63 15.39 -15.33 8.13
N PRO A 64 14.26 -16.01 8.44
CA PRO A 64 12.94 -15.54 8.02
C PRO A 64 12.60 -14.17 8.60
N VAL A 65 13.00 -13.86 9.83
CA VAL A 65 12.76 -12.53 10.43
C VAL A 65 13.43 -11.44 9.60
N PHE A 66 14.72 -11.60 9.28
CA PHE A 66 15.49 -10.58 8.60
C PHE A 66 15.07 -10.43 7.13
N PHE A 67 15.08 -11.53 6.37
CA PHE A 67 14.79 -11.47 4.92
C PHE A 67 13.35 -11.09 4.64
N TRP A 68 12.38 -11.66 5.37
CA TRP A 68 10.98 -11.27 5.16
C TRP A 68 10.66 -9.91 5.79
N GLY A 69 11.38 -9.51 6.84
CA GLY A 69 11.25 -8.19 7.45
C GLY A 69 11.59 -7.07 6.48
N ILE A 70 12.61 -7.26 5.62
CA ILE A 70 12.93 -6.33 4.53
C ILE A 70 11.75 -6.19 3.56
N GLY A 71 11.10 -7.31 3.19
CA GLY A 71 9.91 -7.29 2.35
C GLY A 71 8.78 -6.46 2.95
N ILE A 72 8.52 -6.63 4.25
CA ILE A 72 7.52 -5.83 4.98
C ILE A 72 7.87 -4.34 4.98
N LEU A 73 9.15 -3.98 5.20
CA LEU A 73 9.60 -2.60 5.13
C LEU A 73 9.37 -1.98 3.75
N ILE A 74 9.65 -2.72 2.68
CA ILE A 74 9.38 -2.26 1.32
C ILE A 74 7.88 -2.02 1.11
N HIS A 75 7.02 -2.94 1.57
CA HIS A 75 5.57 -2.76 1.49
C HIS A 75 5.07 -1.56 2.30
N TYR A 76 5.64 -1.33 3.48
CA TYR A 76 5.34 -0.16 4.30
C TYR A 76 5.70 1.14 3.59
N ILE A 77 6.94 1.25 3.09
CA ILE A 77 7.39 2.43 2.35
C ILE A 77 6.48 2.68 1.15
N LYS A 78 6.12 1.63 0.40
CA LYS A 78 5.29 1.75 -0.79
C LYS A 78 3.86 2.17 -0.52
N SER A 79 3.25 1.68 0.55
CA SER A 79 1.82 1.87 0.85
C SER A 79 1.51 3.03 1.79
N VAL A 80 2.47 3.44 2.62
CA VAL A 80 2.28 4.49 3.63
C VAL A 80 3.08 5.75 3.28
N LEU A 81 4.38 5.61 2.99
CA LEU A 81 5.26 6.77 2.81
C LEU A 81 5.22 7.32 1.38
N LYS A 82 5.22 6.45 0.37
CA LYS A 82 5.33 6.82 -1.05
C LYS A 82 4.05 6.56 -1.85
N PHE A 83 2.92 6.37 -1.16
CA PHE A 83 1.67 6.11 -1.85
C PHE A 83 1.28 7.29 -2.74
N ASP A 84 1.29 8.50 -2.18
CA ASP A 84 0.82 9.70 -2.87
C ASP A 84 1.69 10.02 -4.10
N ASP A 85 3.03 10.00 -3.96
CA ASP A 85 3.97 10.17 -5.08
C ASP A 85 3.81 9.11 -6.19
N ARG A 86 3.50 7.86 -5.81
CA ARG A 86 3.31 6.78 -6.80
C ARG A 86 1.99 6.91 -7.52
N PHE A 87 0.94 7.30 -6.80
CA PHE A 87 -0.38 7.49 -7.38
C PHE A 87 -0.35 8.64 -8.39
N GLU A 88 0.29 9.76 -8.05
CA GLU A 88 0.45 10.91 -8.94
C GLU A 88 1.25 10.54 -10.20
N LYS A 89 2.39 9.85 -10.05
CA LYS A 89 3.17 9.35 -11.20
C LYS A 89 2.36 8.43 -12.12
N GLN A 90 1.49 7.59 -11.58
CA GLN A 90 0.62 6.76 -12.41
C GLN A 90 -0.44 7.59 -13.14
N GLU A 91 -1.00 8.61 -12.50
CA GLU A 91 -1.95 9.49 -13.15
C GLU A 91 -1.32 10.33 -14.25
N ASP A 92 -0.08 10.78 -14.08
CA ASP A 92 0.63 11.54 -15.10
C ASP A 92 0.92 10.68 -16.34
N LEU A 93 1.34 9.42 -16.15
CA LEU A 93 1.51 8.47 -17.26
C LEU A 93 0.21 8.22 -18.03
N ILE A 94 -0.93 8.17 -17.35
CA ILE A 94 -2.24 7.98 -17.99
C ILE A 94 -2.66 9.23 -18.79
N ARG A 95 -2.23 10.43 -18.36
CA ARG A 95 -2.51 11.68 -19.07
C ARG A 95 -1.67 11.88 -20.34
N GLU A 96 -0.53 11.19 -20.43
CA GLU A 96 0.36 11.24 -21.59
C GLU A 96 0.00 10.25 -22.71
N LEU A 97 -0.92 9.31 -22.44
CA LEU A 97 -1.46 8.32 -23.38
C LEU A 97 -2.68 8.85 -24.13
#